data_AF-A0A916MNL2-F1
#
_entry.id   AF-A0A916MNL2-F1
#
_cell.length_a   1.000
_cell.length_b   1.000
_cell.length_c   1.000
_cell.angle_alpha   90.00
_cell.angle_beta   90.00
_cell.angle_gamma   90.00
#
_symmetry.space_group_name_H-M   'P 1'
#
loop_
_entity.id
_entity.type
_entity.pdbx_description
1 polymer ?
#
loop_
_entity_poly.entity_id
_entity_poly.type
_entity_poly.pdbx_seq_one_letter_code
_entity_poly.pdbx_strand_id
1 'polypeptide(L)'
;MSNTLSAAVHEHPSRYWEGGNYELNMTFEMLRDRQWYQIIQTIWEHSAMYGPLAGRFSPLPNAQPGGKQAIQAPPPTAALIQHGMVKIGAFQVGCDVQATRSLFECVSILIPLGMFEGIEGGAGVRLRNPQLSALDEIFYDIALAVYDTVPFQIAAIGYERACQLISELRTDSEARHHFLVSGNFLAQDQTLLEIEPDLSAYQEVRPNLRWLAPRF
;
A
#
# COMPACT_ATOMS: atom_id res chain seq x y z
N MET A 1 19.24 18.15 7.22
CA MET A 1 18.10 18.00 6.29
C MET A 1 16.84 17.89 7.15
N SER A 2 15.72 18.46 6.73
CA SER A 2 14.46 18.29 7.45
C SER A 2 14.07 16.81 7.43
N ASN A 3 13.79 16.21 8.59
CA ASN A 3 13.31 14.82 8.68
C ASN A 3 11.79 14.72 8.38
N THR A 4 11.18 15.80 7.90
CA THR A 4 9.74 15.89 7.66
C THR A 4 9.47 15.73 6.19
N LEU A 5 8.57 14.79 5.85
CA LEU A 5 8.07 14.61 4.49
C LEU A 5 7.28 15.85 4.04
N SER A 6 7.49 16.31 2.81
CA SER A 6 6.80 17.45 2.21
C SER A 6 6.31 17.14 0.80
N ALA A 7 5.25 17.81 0.36
CA ALA A 7 4.76 17.70 -1.01
C ALA A 7 5.70 18.38 -2.00
N ALA A 8 5.91 17.78 -3.17
CA ALA A 8 6.69 18.36 -4.24
C ALA A 8 5.98 19.58 -4.86
N VAL A 9 6.77 20.48 -5.44
CA VAL A 9 6.28 21.56 -6.29
C VAL A 9 6.90 21.36 -7.68
N HIS A 10 6.10 20.86 -8.61
CA HIS A 10 6.51 20.67 -10.01
C HIS A 10 5.86 21.71 -10.92
N GLU A 11 6.60 22.18 -11.92
CA GLU A 11 6.05 23.05 -12.97
C GLU A 11 5.00 22.32 -13.84
N HIS A 12 5.15 21.00 -14.01
CA HIS A 12 4.28 20.19 -14.85
C HIS A 12 3.54 19.12 -14.04
N PRO A 13 2.20 19.02 -14.16
CA PRO A 13 1.40 18.05 -13.41
C PRO A 13 1.78 16.57 -13.61
N SER A 14 2.36 16.22 -14.76
CA SER A 14 2.76 14.83 -15.04
C SER A 14 3.87 14.33 -14.10
N ARG A 15 4.75 15.23 -13.64
CA ARG A 15 5.88 14.89 -12.76
C ARG A 15 5.46 14.33 -11.40
N TYR A 16 4.26 14.70 -10.93
CA TYR A 16 3.71 14.15 -9.70
C TYR A 16 3.45 12.65 -9.77
N TRP A 17 3.30 12.08 -10.96
CA TRP A 17 2.93 10.68 -11.19
C TRP A 17 4.09 9.85 -11.75
N GLU A 18 5.32 10.30 -11.53
CA GLU A 18 6.57 9.64 -11.94
C GLU A 18 7.36 9.14 -10.71
N GLY A 19 8.47 8.41 -10.94
CA GLY A 19 9.44 8.07 -9.90
C GLY A 19 9.19 6.76 -9.16
N GLY A 20 8.32 5.87 -9.67
CA GLY A 20 7.88 4.67 -8.98
C GLY A 20 6.91 4.99 -7.84
N ASN A 21 6.45 3.97 -7.12
CA ASN A 21 5.45 4.16 -6.05
C ASN A 21 5.96 3.67 -4.70
N TYR A 22 5.56 4.38 -3.65
CA TYR A 22 5.49 3.83 -2.32
C TYR A 22 4.12 3.19 -2.13
N GLU A 23 4.10 1.93 -1.70
CA GLU A 23 2.92 1.09 -1.86
C GLU A 23 2.55 0.35 -0.58
N LEU A 24 1.25 0.18 -0.36
CA LEU A 24 0.67 -0.89 0.44
C LEU A 24 0.10 -1.92 -0.53
N ASN A 25 0.50 -3.18 -0.40
CA ASN A 25 0.02 -4.29 -1.24
C ASN A 25 -0.54 -5.41 -0.38
N MET A 26 -1.82 -5.70 -0.50
CA MET A 26 -2.54 -6.71 0.28
C MET A 26 -2.97 -7.86 -0.63
N THR A 27 -2.49 -9.07 -0.33
CA THR A 27 -2.85 -10.30 -1.03
C THR A 27 -3.90 -11.07 -0.24
N PHE A 28 -4.95 -11.52 -0.91
CA PHE A 28 -6.06 -12.27 -0.32
C PHE A 28 -6.16 -13.67 -0.92
N GLU A 29 -6.83 -14.56 -0.19
CA GLU A 29 -7.42 -15.76 -0.79
C GLU A 29 -8.58 -15.39 -1.72
N MET A 30 -9.15 -16.37 -2.42
CA MET A 30 -10.31 -16.17 -3.28
C MET A 30 -11.44 -15.42 -2.56
N LEU A 31 -11.79 -14.24 -3.08
CA LEU A 31 -12.78 -13.35 -2.49
C LEU A 31 -14.13 -13.47 -3.18
N ARG A 32 -15.21 -13.41 -2.39
CA ARG A 32 -16.58 -13.25 -2.90
C ARG A 32 -16.85 -11.79 -3.21
N ASP A 33 -17.82 -11.52 -4.09
CA ASP A 33 -18.17 -10.15 -4.53
C ASP A 33 -18.43 -9.18 -3.37
N ARG A 34 -19.12 -9.65 -2.32
CA ARG A 34 -19.38 -8.83 -1.13
C ARG A 34 -18.08 -8.44 -0.40
N GLN A 35 -17.13 -9.36 -0.30
CA GLN A 35 -15.84 -9.10 0.37
C GLN A 35 -15.03 -8.08 -0.42
N TRP A 36 -15.03 -8.18 -1.75
CA TRP A 36 -14.44 -7.19 -2.64
C TRP A 36 -14.98 -5.78 -2.38
N TYR A 37 -16.31 -5.64 -2.30
CA TYR A 37 -16.92 -4.35 -2.00
C TYR A 37 -16.54 -3.84 -0.60
N GLN A 38 -16.57 -4.72 0.41
CA GLN A 38 -16.18 -4.37 1.78
C GLN A 38 -14.74 -3.87 1.87
N ILE A 39 -13.78 -4.53 1.20
CA ILE A 39 -12.37 -4.11 1.22
C ILE A 39 -12.20 -2.71 0.62
N ILE A 40 -12.73 -2.50 -0.59
CA ILE A 40 -12.57 -1.22 -1.28
C ILE A 40 -13.31 -0.10 -0.57
N GLN A 41 -14.48 -0.40 0.01
CA GLN A 41 -15.20 0.54 0.86
C GLN A 41 -14.40 0.90 2.12
N THR A 42 -13.85 -0.08 2.83
CA THR A 42 -13.02 0.15 4.03
C THR A 42 -11.82 1.05 3.71
N ILE A 43 -11.17 0.85 2.56
CA ILE A 43 -10.06 1.72 2.12
C ILE A 43 -10.55 3.15 1.90
N TRP A 44 -11.61 3.35 1.11
CA TRP A 44 -12.06 4.71 0.78
C TRP A 44 -12.74 5.45 1.94
N GLU A 45 -13.26 4.73 2.92
CA GLU A 45 -13.83 5.29 4.15
C GLU A 45 -12.79 5.52 5.25
N HIS A 46 -11.55 5.04 5.05
CA HIS A 46 -10.47 5.26 6.00
C HIS A 46 -10.18 6.75 6.19
N SER A 47 -9.91 7.18 7.43
CA SER A 47 -9.77 8.60 7.79
C SER A 47 -8.61 9.33 7.08
N ALA A 48 -7.60 8.58 6.64
CA ALA A 48 -6.48 9.10 5.86
C ALA A 48 -6.78 9.23 4.36
N MET A 49 -7.84 8.59 3.87
CA MET A 49 -8.15 8.51 2.43
C MET A 49 -9.23 9.53 2.05
N TYR A 50 -9.13 10.05 0.83
CA TYR A 50 -10.18 10.86 0.23
C TYR A 50 -10.36 10.50 -1.25
N GLY A 51 -11.53 9.99 -1.58
CA GLY A 51 -11.87 9.55 -2.94
C GLY A 51 -13.08 8.60 -2.90
N PRO A 52 -13.28 7.79 -3.94
CA PRO A 52 -12.63 7.88 -5.25
C PRO A 52 -12.85 9.24 -5.93
N LEU A 53 -11.90 9.70 -6.72
CA LEU A 53 -11.97 10.96 -7.48
C LEU A 53 -12.10 10.71 -8.97
N ALA A 54 -12.72 11.65 -9.68
CA ALA A 54 -12.90 11.59 -11.13
C ALA A 54 -11.60 11.63 -11.94
N GLY A 55 -10.48 11.98 -11.31
CA GLY A 55 -9.17 11.99 -11.94
C GLY A 55 -8.06 12.09 -10.90
N ARG A 56 -6.83 12.02 -11.41
CA ARG A 56 -5.60 12.14 -10.64
C ARG A 56 -5.50 13.50 -9.95
N PHE A 57 -5.22 13.49 -8.65
CA PHE A 57 -4.92 14.69 -7.88
C PHE A 57 -3.42 15.02 -7.95
N SER A 58 -3.09 16.30 -8.13
CA SER A 58 -1.72 16.82 -8.00
C SER A 58 -1.73 17.93 -6.96
N PRO A 59 -0.82 17.95 -5.97
CA PRO A 59 -0.79 18.92 -4.88
C PRO A 59 -0.28 20.31 -5.32
N LEU A 60 -0.91 20.89 -6.36
CA LEU A 60 -0.62 22.24 -6.83
C LEU A 60 -1.13 23.29 -5.81
N PRO A 61 -0.55 24.50 -5.77
CA PRO A 61 -1.08 25.60 -4.98
C PRO A 61 -2.57 25.85 -5.29
N ASN A 62 -3.42 25.84 -4.25
CA ASN A 62 -4.89 25.98 -4.35
C ASN A 62 -5.62 24.89 -5.15
N ALA A 63 -4.98 23.73 -5.41
CA ALA A 63 -5.64 22.61 -6.05
C ALA A 63 -6.89 22.19 -5.26
N GLN A 64 -8.01 22.07 -5.97
CA GLN A 64 -9.21 21.45 -5.43
C GLN A 64 -9.27 20.00 -5.91
N PRO A 65 -9.67 19.04 -5.05
CA PRO A 65 -9.93 17.69 -5.52
C PRO A 65 -11.01 17.70 -6.59
N GLY A 66 -10.89 16.78 -7.56
CA GLY A 66 -11.97 16.51 -8.50
C GLY A 66 -13.24 16.03 -7.80
N GLY A 67 -14.35 15.99 -8.54
CA GLY A 67 -15.60 15.43 -8.02
C GLY A 67 -15.44 13.98 -7.58
N LYS A 68 -16.12 13.59 -6.49
CA LYS A 68 -16.14 12.19 -6.04
C LYS A 68 -16.86 11.30 -7.05
N GLN A 69 -16.39 10.07 -7.19
CA GLN A 69 -17.03 9.02 -7.96
C GLN A 69 -17.54 7.90 -7.06
N ALA A 70 -18.39 7.04 -7.62
CA ALA A 70 -18.85 5.85 -6.92
C ALA A 70 -17.68 4.89 -6.63
N ILE A 71 -17.70 4.29 -5.45
CA ILE A 71 -16.80 3.18 -5.10
C ILE A 71 -17.14 1.98 -5.98
N GLN A 72 -16.12 1.39 -6.61
CA GLN A 72 -16.27 0.28 -7.53
C GLN A 72 -15.36 -0.87 -7.10
N ALA A 73 -15.89 -2.09 -7.18
CA ALA A 73 -15.11 -3.31 -7.05
C ALA A 73 -14.79 -3.89 -8.44
N PRO A 74 -13.64 -4.55 -8.63
CA PRO A 74 -13.32 -5.14 -9.92
C PRO A 74 -14.28 -6.29 -10.26
N PRO A 75 -14.76 -6.39 -11.51
CA PRO A 75 -15.44 -7.59 -11.96
C PRO A 75 -14.45 -8.79 -11.97
N PRO A 76 -14.94 -10.04 -12.03
CA PRO A 76 -14.08 -11.21 -12.16
C PRO A 76 -13.09 -11.05 -13.33
N THR A 77 -11.84 -11.49 -13.14
CA THR A 77 -10.76 -11.48 -14.16
C THR A 77 -10.35 -10.09 -14.66
N ALA A 78 -10.56 -9.05 -13.86
CA ALA A 78 -10.23 -7.67 -14.22
C ALA A 78 -9.38 -6.98 -13.14
N ALA A 79 -8.69 -5.93 -13.58
CA ALA A 79 -8.10 -4.94 -12.70
C ALA A 79 -8.87 -3.63 -12.83
N LEU A 80 -9.06 -2.94 -11.70
CA LEU A 80 -9.67 -1.63 -11.63
C LEU A 80 -8.73 -0.69 -10.89
N ILE A 81 -8.58 0.52 -11.39
CA ILE A 81 -7.84 1.59 -10.72
C ILE A 81 -8.81 2.73 -10.44
N GLN A 82 -8.83 3.18 -9.19
CA GLN A 82 -9.55 4.37 -8.76
C GLN A 82 -8.59 5.38 -8.16
N HIS A 83 -8.73 6.65 -8.54
CA HIS A 83 -7.84 7.72 -8.09
C HIS A 83 -8.31 8.32 -6.77
N GLY A 84 -7.39 8.84 -5.97
CA GLY A 84 -7.72 9.46 -4.72
C GLY A 84 -6.61 10.31 -4.17
N MET A 85 -6.73 10.58 -2.87
CA MET A 85 -5.76 11.31 -2.10
C MET A 85 -5.51 10.63 -0.77
N VAL A 86 -4.28 10.78 -0.28
CA VAL A 86 -3.87 10.38 1.07
C VAL A 86 -3.47 11.62 1.84
N LYS A 87 -4.02 11.76 3.06
CA LYS A 87 -3.62 12.78 4.02
C LYS A 87 -2.37 12.32 4.77
N ILE A 88 -1.32 13.12 4.71
CA ILE A 88 -0.05 12.86 5.39
C ILE A 88 0.26 14.06 6.28
N GLY A 89 0.01 13.92 7.58
CA GLY A 89 0.12 15.02 8.53
C GLY A 89 -0.71 16.24 8.12
N ALA A 90 -0.04 17.31 7.70
CA ALA A 90 -0.64 18.59 7.34
C ALA A 90 -0.94 18.77 5.83
N PHE A 91 -0.49 17.85 4.97
CA PHE A 91 -0.68 17.96 3.52
C PHE A 91 -1.37 16.72 2.94
N GLN A 92 -1.69 16.78 1.66
CA GLN A 92 -2.37 15.71 0.93
C GLN A 92 -1.65 15.46 -0.39
N VAL A 93 -1.56 14.20 -0.80
CA VAL A 93 -0.94 13.77 -2.06
C VAL A 93 -1.88 12.88 -2.84
N GLY A 94 -1.69 12.79 -4.16
CA GLY A 94 -2.46 11.89 -5.00
C GLY A 94 -2.05 10.43 -4.79
N CYS A 95 -3.00 9.52 -4.93
CA CYS A 95 -2.75 8.09 -4.94
C CYS A 95 -3.67 7.36 -5.91
N ASP A 96 -3.27 6.14 -6.27
CA ASP A 96 -4.11 5.17 -6.98
C ASP A 96 -4.45 4.02 -6.02
N VAL A 97 -5.70 3.58 -6.01
CA VAL A 97 -6.11 2.29 -5.40
C VAL A 97 -6.35 1.33 -6.55
N GLN A 98 -5.51 0.30 -6.66
CA GLN A 98 -5.60 -0.74 -7.66
C GLN A 98 -6.16 -2.01 -7.05
N ALA A 99 -7.26 -2.51 -7.59
CA ALA A 99 -7.88 -3.77 -7.20
C ALA A 99 -7.75 -4.76 -8.36
N THR A 100 -7.02 -5.85 -8.15
CA THR A 100 -6.78 -6.89 -9.15
C THR A 100 -7.50 -8.16 -8.73
N ARG A 101 -8.49 -8.56 -9.54
CA ARG A 101 -9.27 -9.78 -9.35
C ARG A 101 -8.97 -10.77 -10.46
N SER A 102 -8.03 -11.67 -10.25
CA SER A 102 -7.54 -12.58 -11.30
C SER A 102 -7.19 -13.97 -10.73
N LEU A 103 -6.13 -14.60 -11.23
CA LEU A 103 -5.52 -15.81 -10.64
C LEU A 103 -5.08 -15.62 -9.19
N PHE A 104 -4.91 -14.36 -8.77
CA PHE A 104 -4.72 -13.95 -7.39
C PHE A 104 -5.56 -12.70 -7.11
N GLU A 105 -5.91 -12.54 -5.84
CA GLU A 105 -6.71 -11.42 -5.35
C GLU A 105 -5.78 -10.43 -4.64
N CYS A 106 -5.68 -9.21 -5.15
CA CYS A 106 -4.74 -8.21 -4.64
C CYS A 106 -5.34 -6.81 -4.64
N VAL A 107 -5.08 -6.06 -3.56
CA VAL A 107 -5.42 -4.64 -3.47
C VAL A 107 -4.19 -3.84 -3.09
N SER A 108 -3.91 -2.81 -3.89
CA SER A 108 -2.75 -1.95 -3.74
C SER A 108 -3.17 -0.51 -3.55
N ILE A 109 -2.50 0.21 -2.65
CA ILE A 109 -2.55 1.67 -2.58
C ILE A 109 -1.18 2.17 -3.02
N LEU A 110 -1.14 2.95 -4.09
CA LEU A 110 0.08 3.42 -4.74
C LEU A 110 0.18 4.94 -4.62
N ILE A 111 1.24 5.42 -3.98
CA ILE A 111 1.58 6.84 -3.93
C ILE A 111 2.87 7.05 -4.75
N PRO A 112 2.82 7.77 -5.88
CA PRO A 112 4.02 8.02 -6.68
C PRO A 112 5.06 8.84 -5.90
N LEU A 113 6.34 8.53 -6.03
CA LEU A 113 7.40 9.28 -5.34
C LEU A 113 7.52 10.72 -5.84
N GLY A 114 7.13 10.99 -7.08
CA GLY A 114 7.01 12.35 -7.61
C GLY A 114 6.06 13.26 -6.82
N MET A 115 5.24 12.72 -5.91
CA MET A 115 4.43 13.50 -4.97
C MET A 115 5.25 14.20 -3.90
N PHE A 116 6.49 13.77 -3.65
CA PHE A 116 7.31 14.21 -2.52
C PHE A 116 8.53 15.01 -2.95
N GLU A 117 8.84 16.05 -2.19
CA GLU A 117 9.97 16.91 -2.47
C GLU A 117 11.30 16.17 -2.22
N GLY A 118 12.19 16.20 -3.21
CA GLY A 118 13.56 15.70 -3.06
C GLY A 118 13.69 14.18 -2.91
N ILE A 119 12.64 13.41 -3.18
CA ILE A 119 12.68 11.94 -3.11
C ILE A 119 12.79 11.36 -4.53
N GLU A 120 13.91 10.70 -4.79
CA GLU A 120 14.15 9.96 -6.02
C GLU A 120 14.07 8.45 -5.76
N GLY A 121 13.48 7.71 -6.71
CA GLY A 121 13.33 6.26 -6.64
C GLY A 121 14.62 5.46 -6.75
N GLY A 122 14.48 4.14 -6.72
CA GLY A 122 15.57 3.17 -6.89
C GLY A 122 15.98 2.42 -5.62
N ALA A 123 16.93 1.49 -5.77
CA ALA A 123 17.36 0.58 -4.72
C ALA A 123 17.77 1.33 -3.44
N GLY A 124 17.23 0.94 -2.28
CA GLY A 124 17.54 1.57 -1.00
C GLY A 124 16.92 2.97 -0.79
N VAL A 125 15.88 3.35 -1.54
CA VAL A 125 15.20 4.65 -1.37
C VAL A 125 14.76 4.90 0.07
N ARG A 126 14.25 3.87 0.75
CA ARG A 126 13.80 3.94 2.14
C ARG A 126 14.94 4.32 3.10
N LEU A 127 16.07 3.65 2.97
CA LEU A 127 17.29 3.92 3.74
C LEU A 127 17.78 5.38 3.56
N ARG A 128 17.66 5.91 2.35
CA ARG A 128 18.06 7.30 2.05
C ARG A 128 17.03 8.34 2.49
N ASN A 129 15.77 7.93 2.67
CA ASN A 129 14.64 8.81 2.92
C ASN A 129 13.83 8.31 4.13
N PRO A 130 14.40 8.39 5.35
CA PRO A 130 13.74 7.91 6.56
C PRO A 130 12.38 8.58 6.83
N GLN A 131 12.15 9.78 6.30
CA GLN A 131 10.87 10.48 6.36
C GLN A 131 9.70 9.73 5.68
N LEU A 132 9.98 8.74 4.83
CA LEU A 132 8.96 7.84 4.27
C LEU A 132 8.29 6.98 5.35
N SER A 133 8.83 6.91 6.57
CA SER A 133 8.20 6.21 7.68
C SER A 133 6.80 6.74 8.02
N ALA A 134 6.52 8.01 7.72
CA ALA A 134 5.19 8.57 7.87
C ALA A 134 4.13 7.85 6.99
N LEU A 135 4.54 7.29 5.85
CA LEU A 135 3.66 6.48 5.01
C LEU A 135 3.47 5.06 5.57
N ASP A 136 4.48 4.50 6.23
CA ASP A 136 4.37 3.18 6.84
C ASP A 136 3.27 3.15 7.89
N GLU A 137 3.21 4.18 8.73
CA GLU A 137 2.20 4.30 9.78
C GLU A 137 0.78 4.37 9.20
N ILE A 138 0.59 5.15 8.14
CA ILE A 138 -0.69 5.29 7.43
C ILE A 138 -1.08 3.95 6.77
N PHE A 139 -0.15 3.32 6.06
CA PHE A 139 -0.40 2.06 5.37
C PHE A 139 -0.59 0.89 6.34
N TYR A 140 0.10 0.90 7.47
CA TYR A 140 -0.10 -0.05 8.56
C TYR A 140 -1.52 0.08 9.13
N ASP A 141 -1.97 1.30 9.44
CA ASP A 141 -3.31 1.55 9.98
C ASP A 141 -4.42 1.12 8.99
N ILE A 142 -4.27 1.48 7.71
CA ILE A 142 -5.19 1.04 6.65
C ILE A 142 -5.21 -0.49 6.55
N ALA A 143 -4.05 -1.15 6.56
CA ALA A 143 -3.98 -2.60 6.50
C ALA A 143 -4.73 -3.23 7.68
N LEU A 144 -4.52 -2.74 8.90
CA LEU A 144 -5.27 -3.24 10.06
C LEU A 144 -6.79 -3.06 9.92
N ALA A 145 -7.25 -1.90 9.45
CA ALA A 145 -8.68 -1.66 9.22
C ALA A 145 -9.27 -2.63 8.17
N VAL A 146 -8.53 -2.89 7.10
CA VAL A 146 -8.93 -3.88 6.08
C VAL A 146 -8.95 -5.28 6.68
N TYR A 147 -7.93 -5.69 7.43
CA TYR A 147 -7.87 -7.01 8.06
C TYR A 147 -9.05 -7.25 9.01
N ASP A 148 -9.41 -6.24 9.81
CA ASP A 148 -10.54 -6.30 10.73
C ASP A 148 -11.90 -6.45 9.98
N THR A 149 -11.95 -6.14 8.68
CA THR A 149 -13.14 -6.31 7.82
C THR A 149 -13.11 -7.61 7.02
N VAL A 150 -12.01 -7.85 6.28
CA VAL A 150 -11.75 -9.05 5.49
C VAL A 150 -10.26 -9.39 5.64
N PRO A 151 -9.90 -10.49 6.31
CA PRO A 151 -8.50 -10.88 6.50
C PRO A 151 -7.76 -11.11 5.17
N PHE A 152 -6.65 -10.41 4.97
CA PHE A 152 -5.66 -10.73 3.93
C PHE A 152 -4.67 -11.78 4.43
N GLN A 153 -3.97 -12.47 3.51
CA GLN A 153 -2.88 -13.39 3.86
C GLN A 153 -1.58 -12.63 4.19
N ILE A 154 -1.21 -11.67 3.33
CA ILE A 154 -0.01 -10.83 3.46
C ILE A 154 -0.37 -9.39 3.09
N ALA A 155 0.14 -8.42 3.84
CA ALA A 155 0.17 -7.01 3.48
C ALA A 155 1.61 -6.49 3.53
N ALA A 156 2.19 -6.15 2.38
CA ALA A 156 3.56 -5.64 2.25
C ALA A 156 3.56 -4.12 2.04
N ILE A 157 4.45 -3.42 2.73
CA ILE A 157 4.53 -1.96 2.72
C ILE A 157 5.93 -1.52 2.29
N GLY A 158 6.03 -0.71 1.23
CA GLY A 158 7.31 -0.12 0.81
C GLY A 158 7.36 0.33 -0.64
N TYR A 159 8.55 0.75 -1.08
CA TYR A 159 8.78 1.15 -2.46
C TYR A 159 8.78 -0.05 -3.42
N GLU A 160 7.98 0.04 -4.48
CA GLU A 160 7.86 -0.97 -5.55
C GLU A 160 7.68 -2.40 -5.00
N ARG A 161 6.92 -2.52 -3.90
CA ARG A 161 6.66 -3.81 -3.26
C ARG A 161 5.47 -4.50 -3.88
N ALA A 162 5.65 -5.30 -4.91
CA ALA A 162 4.56 -6.06 -5.51
C ALA A 162 3.74 -6.90 -4.49
N CYS A 163 2.47 -7.17 -4.82
CA CYS A 163 1.68 -8.17 -4.10
C CYS A 163 2.40 -9.53 -4.08
N GLN A 164 2.46 -10.12 -2.90
CA GLN A 164 3.22 -11.35 -2.65
C GLN A 164 2.29 -12.55 -2.64
N LEU A 165 2.63 -13.58 -3.42
CA LEU A 165 1.89 -14.85 -3.41
C LEU A 165 2.58 -15.84 -2.48
N ILE A 166 1.85 -16.40 -1.52
CA ILE A 166 2.43 -17.36 -0.58
C ILE A 166 2.97 -18.60 -1.29
N SER A 167 2.30 -19.06 -2.35
CA SER A 167 2.75 -20.18 -3.17
C SER A 167 4.12 -19.92 -3.80
N GLU A 168 4.35 -18.71 -4.31
CA GLU A 168 5.62 -18.27 -4.87
C GLU A 168 6.70 -18.22 -3.79
N LEU A 169 6.42 -17.55 -2.66
CA LEU A 169 7.35 -17.44 -1.54
C LEU A 169 7.74 -18.82 -0.97
N ARG A 170 6.88 -19.84 -1.08
CA ARG A 170 7.24 -21.20 -0.66
C ARG A 170 8.23 -21.87 -1.60
N THR A 171 8.03 -21.70 -2.90
CA THR A 171 8.82 -22.40 -3.92
C THR A 171 10.09 -21.67 -4.31
N ASP A 172 10.10 -20.35 -4.23
CA ASP A 172 11.22 -19.50 -4.62
C ASP A 172 11.96 -18.98 -3.38
N SER A 173 13.16 -19.51 -3.15
CA SER A 173 14.00 -19.13 -2.01
C SER A 173 14.54 -17.71 -2.10
N GLU A 174 14.77 -17.19 -3.31
CA GLU A 174 15.31 -15.86 -3.53
C GLU A 174 14.23 -14.82 -3.24
N ALA A 175 13.05 -14.98 -3.84
CA ALA A 175 11.90 -14.12 -3.56
C ALA A 175 11.55 -14.12 -2.05
N ARG A 176 11.53 -15.29 -1.42
CA ARG A 176 11.32 -15.42 0.03
C ARG A 176 12.38 -14.68 0.84
N HIS A 177 13.65 -14.86 0.52
CA HIS A 177 14.73 -14.18 1.22
C HIS A 177 14.58 -12.66 1.11
N HIS A 178 14.34 -12.13 -0.09
CA HIS A 178 14.14 -10.69 -0.30
C HIS A 178 12.93 -10.15 0.46
N PHE A 179 11.82 -10.89 0.45
CA PHE A 179 10.62 -10.53 1.18
C PHE A 179 10.89 -10.41 2.70
N LEU A 180 11.46 -11.46 3.30
CA LEU A 180 11.72 -11.54 4.73
C LEU A 180 12.77 -10.53 5.22
N VAL A 181 13.88 -10.37 4.48
CA VAL A 181 14.97 -9.46 4.88
C VAL A 181 14.53 -8.00 4.89
N SER A 182 13.66 -7.61 3.97
CA SER A 182 13.20 -6.23 3.86
C SER A 182 12.23 -5.81 5.00
N GLY A 183 11.55 -6.77 5.63
CA GLY A 183 10.56 -6.49 6.67
C GLY A 183 9.40 -5.60 6.20
N ASN A 184 8.80 -4.87 7.14
CA ASN A 184 7.64 -3.99 6.93
C ASN A 184 6.45 -4.67 6.22
N PHE A 185 5.98 -5.76 6.80
CA PHE A 185 4.80 -6.47 6.29
C PHE A 185 4.02 -7.10 7.44
N LEU A 186 2.72 -7.27 7.21
CA LEU A 186 1.83 -8.05 8.06
C LEU A 186 1.53 -9.38 7.36
N ALA A 187 1.47 -10.47 8.11
CA ALA A 187 1.11 -11.77 7.56
C ALA A 187 0.41 -12.63 8.60
N GLN A 188 -0.52 -13.47 8.14
CA GLN A 188 -1.21 -14.40 9.02
C GLN A 188 -0.26 -15.45 9.58
N ASP A 189 -0.52 -15.95 10.79
CA ASP A 189 0.28 -16.98 11.44
C ASP A 189 0.45 -18.22 10.55
N GLN A 190 -0.65 -18.70 9.96
CA GLN A 190 -0.63 -19.86 9.07
C GLN A 190 0.26 -19.60 7.84
N THR A 191 0.11 -18.43 7.22
CA THR A 191 0.92 -18.01 6.07
C THR A 191 2.41 -17.89 6.42
N LEU A 192 2.73 -17.33 7.59
CA LEU A 192 4.11 -17.18 8.04
C LEU A 192 4.80 -18.51 8.29
N LEU A 193 4.12 -19.45 8.96
CA LEU A 193 4.69 -20.77 9.28
C LEU A 193 5.04 -21.58 8.01
N GLU A 194 4.48 -21.24 6.86
CA GLU A 194 4.82 -21.87 5.57
C GLU A 194 6.15 -21.38 4.99
N ILE A 195 6.66 -20.22 5.42
CA ILE A 195 7.85 -19.56 4.85
C ILE A 195 8.92 -19.17 5.87
N GLU A 196 8.58 -19.05 7.15
CA GLU A 196 9.49 -18.66 8.24
C GLU A 196 9.21 -19.53 9.48
N PRO A 197 10.14 -20.44 9.85
CA PRO A 197 10.00 -21.25 11.06
C PRO A 197 10.23 -20.47 12.37
N ASP A 198 10.98 -19.36 12.36
CA ASP A 198 11.27 -18.57 13.56
C ASP A 198 10.46 -17.27 13.61
N LEU A 199 9.41 -17.28 14.45
CA LEU A 199 8.53 -16.14 14.65
C LEU A 199 8.96 -15.20 15.78
N SER A 200 10.16 -15.38 16.36
CA SER A 200 10.62 -14.58 17.51
C SER A 200 10.75 -13.08 17.25
N ALA A 201 11.03 -12.70 15.99
CA ALA A 201 11.15 -11.31 15.57
C ALA A 201 9.81 -10.62 15.23
N TYR A 202 8.69 -11.34 15.34
CA TYR A 202 7.39 -10.90 14.85
C TYR A 202 6.47 -10.50 16.01
N GLN A 203 5.86 -9.32 15.89
CA GLN A 203 4.90 -8.82 16.86
C GLN A 203 3.48 -9.23 16.45
N GLU A 204 2.73 -9.85 17.35
CA GLU A 204 1.29 -10.05 17.15
C GLU A 204 0.54 -8.71 17.32
N VAL A 205 -0.27 -8.35 16.33
CA VAL A 205 -0.95 -7.04 16.27
C VAL A 205 -2.48 -7.16 16.19
N ARG A 206 -2.98 -8.32 15.73
CA ARG A 206 -4.37 -8.78 15.79
C ARG A 206 -4.37 -10.30 15.97
N PRO A 207 -5.50 -10.92 16.36
CA PRO A 207 -5.61 -12.37 16.38
C PRO A 207 -5.17 -12.99 15.04
N ASN A 208 -4.20 -13.90 15.12
CA ASN A 208 -3.58 -14.60 13.98
C ASN A 208 -2.85 -13.69 12.96
N LEU A 209 -2.58 -12.43 13.29
CA LEU A 209 -1.86 -11.50 12.43
C LEU A 209 -0.60 -11.00 13.12
N ARG A 210 0.53 -11.21 12.46
CA ARG A 210 1.83 -10.74 12.92
C ARG A 210 2.38 -9.68 11.99
N TRP A 211 3.14 -8.77 12.59
CA TRP A 211 3.87 -7.73 11.89
C TRP A 211 5.37 -7.94 12.09
N LEU A 212 6.11 -7.91 10.98
CA LEU A 212 7.53 -7.69 11.02
C LEU A 212 7.79 -6.23 10.72
N ALA A 213 8.35 -5.52 11.70
CA ALA A 213 8.72 -4.12 11.56
C ALA A 213 9.71 -3.91 10.39
N PRO A 214 9.82 -2.67 9.88
CA PRO A 214 10.84 -2.31 8.91
C PRO A 214 12.23 -2.73 9.36
N ARG A 215 12.97 -3.35 8.45
CA ARG A 215 14.40 -3.52 8.60
C ARG A 215 15.00 -2.56 7.58
N PHE A 216 15.70 -1.53 8.07
CA PHE A 216 16.40 -0.49 7.31
C PHE A 216 15.54 0.72 6.88
#